data_AF-A0A536Z9W4-F1
#
_entry.id   AF-A0A536Z9W4-F1
#
_cell.length_a   1.000
_cell.length_b   1.000
_cell.length_c   1.000
_cell.angle_alpha   90.00
_cell.angle_beta   90.00
_cell.angle_gamma   90.00
#
_symmetry.space_group_name_H-M   'P 1'
#
loop_
_entity.id
_entity.type
_entity.pdbx_description
1 polymer ?
#
loop_
_entity_poly.entity_id
_entity_poly.type
_entity_poly.pdbx_seq_one_letter_code
_entity_poly.pdbx_strand_id
1 'polypeptide(L)'
;EEPQRAASLGSGVIVSPKGYILTNHHVVEAADEIEVALIDGKKLKAKAVGSDPETDIAVLQVEGGPVPAITFGDADALRVGDVVLAIGNPFGV
;
A
#
# COMPACT_ATOMS: atom_id res chain seq x y z
N GLU A 1 28.17 -4.59 15.19
CA GLU A 1 26.85 -5.24 15.11
C GLU A 1 26.19 -4.74 13.84
N GLU A 2 25.77 -5.62 12.93
CA GLU A 2 24.96 -5.19 11.78
C GLU A 2 23.56 -4.82 12.29
N PRO A 3 23.00 -3.66 11.93
CA PRO A 3 21.65 -3.30 12.37
C PRO A 3 20.68 -4.34 11.81
N GLN A 4 20.00 -5.04 12.71
CA GLN A 4 18.92 -5.95 12.34
C GLN A 4 17.82 -5.10 11.72
N ARG A 5 17.73 -5.09 10.39
CA ARG A 5 16.69 -4.34 9.66
C ARG A 5 15.33 -4.90 10.07
N ALA A 6 14.60 -4.16 10.90
CA ALA A 6 13.22 -4.47 11.19
C ALA A 6 12.42 -4.25 9.90
N ALA A 7 11.89 -5.34 9.34
CA ALA A 7 10.99 -5.25 8.20
C ALA A 7 9.57 -5.02 8.73
N SER A 8 9.01 -3.86 8.43
CA SER A 8 7.57 -3.64 8.53
C SER A 8 6.91 -4.29 7.32
N LEU A 9 5.91 -5.15 7.56
CA LEU A 9 5.12 -5.79 6.53
C LEU A 9 3.74 -5.16 6.51
N GLY A 10 3.23 -4.90 5.32
CA GLY A 10 1.92 -4.30 5.14
C GLY A 10 1.37 -4.57 3.76
N SER A 11 0.17 -4.05 3.53
CA SER A 11 -0.52 -4.12 2.25
C SER A 11 -0.78 -2.73 1.72
N GLY A 12 -0.94 -2.62 0.41
CA GLY A 12 -1.31 -1.37 -0.24
C GLY A 12 -2.13 -1.62 -1.47
N VAL A 13 -2.86 -0.59 -1.90
CA VAL A 13 -3.72 -0.64 -3.08
C VAL A 13 -3.24 0.39 -4.09
N ILE A 14 -3.02 -0.04 -5.33
CA ILE A 14 -2.68 0.86 -6.44
C ILE A 14 -3.95 1.60 -6.85
N VAL A 15 -3.96 2.92 -6.69
CA VAL A 15 -5.12 3.80 -6.94
C VAL A 15 -5.00 4.61 -8.22
N SER A 16 -3.84 4.57 -8.88
CA SER A 16 -3.61 5.29 -10.13
C SER A 16 -2.69 4.51 -11.06
N PRO A 17 -2.94 4.52 -12.38
CA PRO A 17 -2.00 3.96 -13.36
C PRO A 17 -0.63 4.65 -13.33
N LYS A 18 -0.51 5.84 -12.73
CA LYS A 18 0.77 6.52 -12.52
C LYS A 18 1.64 5.90 -11.41
N GLY A 19 1.16 4.84 -10.75
CA GLY A 19 1.89 4.14 -9.69
C GLY A 19 1.66 4.71 -8.30
N TYR A 20 0.55 5.42 -8.06
CA TYR A 20 0.19 5.85 -6.70
C TYR A 20 -0.43 4.71 -5.92
N ILE A 21 0.05 4.51 -4.69
CA ILE A 21 -0.38 3.45 -3.79
C ILE A 21 -0.87 4.07 -2.48
N LEU A 22 -2.03 3.63 -2.00
CA LEU A 22 -2.50 3.89 -0.65
C LEU A 22 -2.12 2.75 0.27
N THR A 23 -1.63 3.08 1.46
CA THR A 23 -1.33 2.16 2.56
C THR A 23 -1.55 2.89 3.89
N ASN A 24 -1.25 2.23 5.01
CA ASN A 24 -1.35 2.84 6.32
C ASN A 24 -0.10 3.65 6.67
N HIS A 25 -0.27 4.73 7.45
CA HIS A 25 0.84 5.55 7.92
C HIS A 25 1.80 4.74 8.78
N HIS A 26 1.27 3.99 9.76
CA HIS A 26 2.10 3.21 10.68
C HIS A 26 2.94 2.12 9.98
N VAL A 27 2.55 1.67 8.78
CA VAL A 27 3.31 0.70 7.99
C VAL A 27 4.61 1.32 7.48
N VAL A 28 4.60 2.60 7.14
CA VAL A 28 5.69 3.30 6.45
C VAL A 28 6.44 4.30 7.33
N GLU A 29 5.95 4.60 8.53
CA GLU A 29 6.51 5.62 9.44
C GLU A 29 7.99 5.39 9.77
N ALA A 30 8.39 4.14 10.01
CA ALA A 30 9.76 3.78 10.39
C ALA A 30 10.59 3.21 9.23
N ALA A 31 10.10 3.29 7.98
CA ALA A 31 10.74 2.66 6.84
C ALA A 31 11.81 3.55 6.21
N ASP A 32 13.08 3.16 6.29
CA ASP A 32 14.18 3.81 5.57
C ASP A 32 14.10 3.58 4.04
N GLU A 33 13.68 2.36 3.65
CA GLU A 33 13.47 1.96 2.27
C GLU A 33 12.12 1.24 2.16
N ILE A 34 11.37 1.53 1.09
CA ILE A 34 10.08 0.90 0.82
C ILE A 34 10.18 0.12 -0.49
N GLU A 35 9.94 -1.20 -0.40
CA GLU A 35 9.83 -2.10 -1.54
C GLU A 35 8.39 -2.61 -1.65
N VAL A 36 7.82 -2.49 -2.83
CA VAL A 36 6.47 -2.99 -3.14
C VAL A 36 6.61 -4.26 -3.98
N ALA A 37 6.11 -5.37 -3.45
CA ALA A 37 5.96 -6.61 -4.19
C ALA A 37 4.59 -6.68 -4.85
N LEU A 38 4.57 -6.80 -6.17
CA LEU A 38 3.36 -7.01 -6.96
C LEU A 38 3.02 -8.50 -7.04
N ILE A 39 1.75 -8.81 -7.33
CA ILE A 39 1.26 -10.20 -7.44
C ILE A 39 1.91 -10.98 -8.61
N ASP A 40 2.46 -10.28 -9.60
CA ASP A 40 3.22 -10.88 -10.71
C ASP A 40 4.68 -11.20 -10.33
N GLY A 41 5.06 -10.99 -9.06
CA GLY A 41 6.39 -11.25 -8.52
C GLY A 41 7.38 -10.10 -8.72
N LYS A 42 6.99 -9.01 -9.41
CA LYS A 42 7.87 -7.84 -9.55
C LYS A 42 8.02 -7.11 -8.23
N LYS A 43 9.24 -6.66 -7.96
CA LYS A 43 9.58 -5.79 -6.83
C LYS A 43 9.93 -4.41 -7.36
N LEU A 44 9.26 -3.39 -6.82
CA LEU A 44 9.45 -2.00 -7.22
C LEU A 44 9.87 -1.18 -6.00
N LYS A 45 10.85 -0.30 -6.18
CA LYS A 45 11.14 0.71 -5.16
C LYS A 45 10.02 1.73 -5.15
N ALA A 46 9.59 2.13 -3.96
CA ALA A 46 8.59 3.15 -3.74
C ALA A 46 9.17 4.31 -2.94
N LYS A 47 8.62 5.50 -3.17
CA LYS A 47 8.91 6.70 -2.38
C LYS A 47 7.63 7.15 -1.69
N ALA A 48 7.74 7.60 -0.44
CA ALA A 48 6.65 8.29 0.23
C ALA A 48 6.41 9.64 -0.44
N VAL A 49 5.17 9.87 -0.88
CA VAL A 49 4.70 11.15 -1.44
C VAL A 49 4.17 12.03 -0.30
N GLY A 50 3.50 11.42 0.67
CA GLY A 50 3.00 12.06 1.87
C GLY A 50 2.29 11.06 2.77
N SER A 51 2.09 11.43 4.03
CA SER A 51 1.32 10.65 4.98
C SER A 51 0.59 11.55 5.97
N ASP A 52 -0.48 11.02 6.55
CA ASP A 52 -1.31 11.69 7.53
C ASP A 52 -1.50 10.77 8.75
N PRO A 53 -0.87 11.09 9.89
CA PRO A 53 -1.00 10.30 11.13
C PRO A 53 -2.41 10.31 11.71
N GLU A 54 -3.22 11.36 11.48
CA GLU A 54 -4.55 11.48 12.09
C GLU A 54 -5.54 10.47 11.48
N THR A 55 -5.46 10.24 10.16
CA THR A 55 -6.27 9.25 9.46
C THR A 55 -5.59 7.89 9.27
N ASP A 56 -4.33 7.77 9.69
CA ASP A 56 -3.46 6.60 9.48
C ASP A 56 -3.33 6.21 7.99
N ILE A 57 -3.21 7.20 7.10
CA ILE A 57 -3.07 7.00 5.64
C ILE A 57 -1.71 7.48 5.14
N ALA A 58 -1.12 6.74 4.21
CA ALA A 58 0.06 7.16 3.46
C ALA A 58 -0.11 6.94 1.95
N VAL A 59 0.46 7.86 1.17
CA VAL A 59 0.56 7.78 -0.29
C VAL A 59 2.00 7.49 -0.67
N LEU A 60 2.20 6.42 -1.42
CA LEU A 60 3.47 6.04 -2.01
C LEU A 60 3.41 6.20 -3.54
N GLN A 61 4.58 6.33 -4.17
CA GLN A 61 4.72 6.28 -5.62
C GLN A 61 5.81 5.27 -6.01
N VAL A 62 5.45 4.31 -6.86
CA VAL A 62 6.39 3.36 -7.47
C VAL A 62 6.90 3.88 -8.82
N GLU A 63 8.16 3.58 -9.12
CA GLU A 63 8.77 3.81 -10.43
C GLU A 63 8.67 2.51 -11.27
N GLY A 64 8.40 2.59 -12.58
CA GLY A 64 8.35 1.39 -13.43
C GLY A 64 7.31 1.36 -14.57
N GLY A 65 6.57 2.45 -14.80
CA GLY A 65 5.57 2.54 -15.87
C GLY A 65 4.15 2.25 -15.39
N PRO A 66 3.17 2.20 -16.31
CA PRO A 66 1.78 2.08 -15.93
C PRO A 66 1.47 0.73 -15.29
N VAL A 67 0.88 0.77 -14.10
CA VAL A 67 0.46 -0.41 -13.33
C VAL A 67 -1.08 -0.49 -13.28
N PRO A 68 -1.67 -1.69 -13.20
CA PRO A 68 -3.12 -1.84 -13.02
C PRO A 68 -3.56 -1.16 -11.72
N ALA A 69 -4.58 -0.32 -11.80
CA ALA A 69 -5.15 0.41 -10.67
C ALA A 69 -6.57 -0.06 -10.37
N ILE A 70 -6.98 0.02 -9.10
CA ILE A 70 -8.34 -0.27 -8.69
C ILE A 70 -9.31 0.79 -9.21
N THR A 71 -10.56 0.39 -9.46
CA THR A 71 -11.67 1.32 -9.65
C THR A 71 -12.27 1.65 -8.29
N PHE A 72 -12.44 2.93 -7.98
CA PHE A 72 -13.13 3.35 -6.76
C PHE A 72 -14.63 3.06 -6.86
N GLY A 73 -15.18 2.47 -5.79
CA GLY A 73 -16.62 2.34 -5.59
C GLY A 73 -17.21 3.58 -4.92
N ASP A 74 -18.54 3.62 -4.87
CA ASP A 74 -19.29 4.61 -4.11
C ASP A 74 -19.55 4.10 -2.69
N ALA A 75 -19.00 4.80 -1.69
CA ALA A 75 -19.13 4.42 -0.29
C ALA A 75 -20.54 4.70 0.27
N ASP A 76 -21.24 5.72 -0.24
CA ASP A 76 -22.57 6.12 0.24
C ASP A 76 -23.65 5.11 -0.20
N ALA A 77 -23.34 4.28 -1.19
CA ALA A 77 -24.21 3.22 -1.67
C ALA A 77 -24.19 1.94 -0.80
N LEU A 78 -23.19 1.79 0.09
CA LEU A 78 -23.01 0.60 0.92
C LEU A 78 -24.10 0.46 1.99
N ARG A 79 -24.51 -0.78 2.27
CA ARG A 79 -25.55 -1.11 3.24
C ARG A 79 -25.10 -2.20 4.21
N VAL A 80 -25.70 -2.18 5.41
CA VAL A 80 -25.51 -3.27 6.38
C VAL A 80 -26.01 -4.59 5.76
N GLY A 81 -25.13 -5.59 5.73
CA GLY A 81 -25.40 -6.89 5.12
C GLY A 81 -24.80 -7.09 3.73
N ASP A 82 -24.19 -6.05 3.13
CA ASP A 82 -23.45 -6.20 1.88
C ASP A 82 -22.25 -7.13 2.08
N VAL A 83 -22.04 -8.03 1.12
CA VAL A 83 -20.91 -8.96 1.12
C VAL A 83 -19.65 -8.22 0.70
N VAL A 84 -18.60 -8.32 1.51
CA VAL A 84 -17.30 -7.68 1.27
C VAL A 84 -16.18 -8.71 1.25
N LEU A 85 -15.09 -8.38 0.54
CA LEU A 85 -13.85 -9.14 0.53
C LEU A 85 -12.70 -8.22 0.98
N ALA A 86 -12.06 -8.57 2.10
CA ALA A 86 -10.84 -7.92 2.54
C ALA A 86 -9.63 -8.63 1.92
N ILE A 87 -8.76 -7.87 1.25
CA ILE A 87 -7.56 -8.38 0.59
C ILE A 87 -6.34 -7.72 1.24
N GLY A 88 -5.35 -8.54 1.61
CA GLY A 88 -4.08 -8.08 2.15
C GLY A 88 -3.12 -9.25 2.35
N ASN A 89 -1.87 -8.93 2.69
CA ASN A 89 -0.82 -9.86 3.07
C ASN A 89 -0.39 -9.61 4.54
N PRO A 90 -1.10 -10.20 5.52
CA PRO A 90 -0.81 -9.97 6.94
C PRO A 90 0.44 -10.68 7.46
N PHE A 91 1.01 -11.64 6.72
CA PHE A 91 2.12 -12.47 7.21
C PHE A 91 3.38 -12.42 6.34
N GLY A 92 3.32 -11.85 5.14
CA GLY A 92 4.48 -11.75 4.25
C GLY A 92 5.03 -13.10 3.77
N VAL A 93 4.23 -14.18 3.83
CA VAL A 93 4.63 -15.56 3.51
C VAL A 93 4.35 -15.95 2.06
#